data_AF-A0A2P2J8I7-F1
#
_entry.id   AF-A0A2P2J8I7-F1
#
_cell.length_a   1.000
_cell.length_b   1.000
_cell.length_c   1.000
_cell.angle_alpha   90.00
_cell.angle_beta   90.00
_cell.angle_gamma   90.00
#
_symmetry.space_group_name_H-M   'P 1'
#
loop_
_entity.id
_entity.type
_entity.pdbx_description
1 polymer ?
#
loop_
_entity_poly.entity_id
_entity_poly.type
_entity_poly.pdbx_seq_one_letter_code
_entity_poly.pdbx_strand_id
1 'polypeptide(L)' 'MATGVVLDPVYSGKAAYEMKKDMAQNPTKWEGRKVLFIHTGGLLGLYDKVDHLAPLVENWSRMDVHESVPRKDGTGKMF' A
#
# COMPACT_ATOMS: atom_id res chain seq x y z
N MET A 1 3.74 16.71 -3.98
CA MET A 1 4.39 15.84 -2.96
C MET A 1 3.42 14.73 -2.57
N ALA A 2 3.91 13.50 -2.41
CA ALA A 2 3.12 12.38 -1.88
C ALA A 2 3.32 12.25 -0.36
N THR A 3 2.41 11.58 0.35
CA THR A 3 2.31 11.60 1.82
C THR A 3 3.27 10.64 2.53
N GLY A 4 3.93 9.72 1.81
CA GLY A 4 4.72 8.63 2.40
C GLY A 4 3.87 7.51 3.03
N VAL A 5 2.54 7.58 2.94
CA VAL A 5 1.64 6.53 3.43
C VAL A 5 1.54 5.41 2.40
N VAL A 6 1.84 4.17 2.82
CA VAL A 6 1.69 2.98 1.98
C VAL A 6 0.26 2.48 2.05
N LEU A 7 -0.35 2.24 0.88
CA LEU A 7 -1.69 1.68 0.76
C LEU A 7 -1.60 0.28 0.15
N ASP A 8 -2.32 -0.67 0.73
CA ASP A 8 -2.37 -2.03 0.23
C ASP A 8 -3.21 -2.12 -1.07
N PRO A 9 -2.88 -3.05 -1.98
CA PRO A 9 -3.53 -3.14 -3.29
C PRO A 9 -4.95 -3.74 -3.23
N VAL A 10 -5.39 -4.27 -2.09
CA VAL A 10 -6.65 -5.02 -1.97
C VAL A 10 -7.77 -4.14 -1.40
N TYR A 11 -7.49 -3.33 -0.38
CA TYR A 11 -8.46 -2.53 0.38
C TYR A 11 -8.14 -1.04 0.36
N SER A 12 -7.15 -0.58 1.12
CA SER A 12 -6.91 0.84 1.36
C SER A 12 -6.50 1.59 0.09
N GLY A 13 -5.79 0.93 -0.83
CA GLY A 13 -5.47 1.47 -2.16
C GLY A 13 -6.71 1.69 -3.02
N LYS A 14 -7.63 0.71 -3.05
CA LYS A 14 -8.90 0.83 -3.80
C LYS A 14 -9.79 1.91 -3.21
N ALA A 15 -9.89 1.96 -1.89
CA ALA A 15 -10.69 2.96 -1.19
C ALA A 15 -10.19 4.39 -1.48
N ALA A 16 -8.87 4.62 -1.38
CA ALA A 16 -8.29 5.92 -1.69
C ALA A 16 -8.41 6.28 -3.17
N TYR A 17 -8.24 5.30 -4.06
CA TYR A 17 -8.39 5.50 -5.50
C TYR A 17 -9.80 5.95 -5.88
N GLU A 18 -10.82 5.21 -5.46
CA GLU A 18 -12.21 5.58 -5.76
C GLU A 18 -12.63 6.87 -5.04
N MET A 19 -12.14 7.14 -3.82
CA MET A 19 -12.35 8.43 -3.16
C MET A 19 -11.82 9.59 -4.01
N LYS A 20 -10.56 9.51 -4.47
CA LYS A 20 -9.94 10.55 -5.30
C LYS A 20 -10.69 10.71 -6.64
N LYS A 21 -11.09 9.60 -7.25
CA LYS A 21 -11.83 9.58 -8.50
C LYS A 21 -13.22 10.22 -8.35
N ASP A 22 -13.96 9.89 -7.30
CA ASP A 22 -15.27 10.52 -7.03
C ASP A 22 -15.13 12.01 -6.74
N MET A 23 -14.08 12.42 -6.02
CA MET A 23 -13.78 13.83 -5.78
C MET A 23 -13.50 14.60 -7.07
N ALA A 24 -12.76 14.01 -7.99
CA ALA A 24 -12.46 14.62 -9.29
C ALA A 24 -13.70 14.70 -10.20
N GLN A 25 -14.57 13.68 -10.15
CA GLN A 25 -15.78 13.61 -10.98
C GLN A 25 -16.94 14.45 -10.43
N ASN A 26 -17.01 14.64 -9.11
CA ASN A 26 -18.11 15.33 -8.44
C ASN A 26 -17.63 16.51 -7.56
N PRO A 27 -16.87 17.49 -8.08
CA PRO A 27 -16.18 18.49 -7.25
C PRO A 27 -17.11 19.30 -6.33
N THR A 28 -18.31 19.67 -6.81
CA THR A 28 -19.31 20.42 -6.02
C THR A 28 -19.84 19.63 -4.81
N LYS A 29 -19.84 18.30 -4.87
CA LYS A 29 -20.20 17.45 -3.72
C LYS A 29 -19.18 17.58 -2.59
N TRP A 30 -17.91 17.82 -2.92
CA TRP A 30 -16.79 17.73 -1.99
C TRP A 30 -16.20 19.08 -1.58
N GLU A 31 -16.46 20.14 -2.34
CA GLU A 31 -15.99 21.50 -2.07
C GLU A 31 -16.39 21.98 -0.66
N GLY A 32 -15.43 22.60 0.04
CA GLY A 32 -15.61 23.09 1.41
C GLY A 32 -15.68 22.01 2.51
N ARG A 33 -15.64 20.72 2.18
CA ARG A 33 -15.70 19.64 3.17
C ARG A 33 -14.32 19.28 3.72
N LYS A 34 -14.25 19.00 5.01
CA LYS A 34 -13.10 18.34 5.64
C LYS A 34 -13.33 16.84 5.60
N VAL A 35 -12.42 16.11 4.95
CA VAL A 35 -12.54 14.66 4.74
C VAL A 35 -11.38 13.96 5.45
N LEU A 36 -11.71 12.95 6.24
CA LEU A 36 -10.74 12.09 6.91
C LEU A 36 -10.73 10.73 6.23
N PHE A 37 -9.59 10.37 5.62
CA PHE A 37 -9.36 9.03 5.11
C PHE A 37 -8.85 8.14 6.25
N ILE A 38 -9.51 7.00 6.49
CA ILE A 38 -9.09 6.02 7.50
C ILE A 38 -8.24 4.96 6.83
N HIS A 39 -6.95 4.95 7.15
CA HIS A 39 -6.04 3.89 6.68
C HIS A 39 -6.26 2.62 7.50
N THR A 40 -6.88 1.61 6.90
CA THR A 40 -7.25 0.35 7.54
C THR A 40 -6.12 -0.68 7.62
N GLY A 41 -4.87 -0.27 7.38
CA GLY A 41 -3.71 -1.16 7.37
C GLY A 41 -3.58 -1.96 6.07
N GLY A 42 -3.21 -3.23 6.17
CA GLY A 42 -3.03 -4.14 5.02
C GLY A 42 -1.62 -4.19 4.43
N LEU A 43 -0.64 -3.51 5.05
CA LEU A 43 0.73 -3.39 4.54
C LEU A 43 1.35 -4.74 4.13
N LEU A 44 1.17 -5.78 4.96
CA LEU A 44 1.75 -7.10 4.68
C LEU A 44 1.13 -7.78 3.45
N GLY A 45 -0.12 -7.45 3.10
CA GLY A 45 -0.77 -7.96 1.89
C GLY A 45 -0.11 -7.49 0.59
N LEU A 46 0.82 -6.53 0.66
CA LEU A 46 1.65 -6.14 -0.48
C LEU A 46 2.64 -7.25 -0.87
N TYR A 47 3.21 -7.99 0.09
CA TYR A 47 4.21 -9.03 -0.17
C TYR A 47 3.65 -10.13 -1.08
N ASP A 48 2.42 -10.57 -0.83
CA ASP A 48 1.71 -11.57 -1.63
C ASP A 48 1.36 -11.09 -3.05
N LYS A 49 1.53 -9.80 -3.32
CA LYS A 49 1.16 -9.17 -4.61
C LYS A 49 2.35 -8.61 -5.37
N VAL A 50 3.58 -8.76 -4.86
CA VAL A 50 4.79 -8.22 -5.52
C VAL A 50 4.88 -8.70 -6.96
N ASP A 51 4.74 -10.00 -7.22
CA ASP A 51 4.90 -10.55 -8.57
C ASP A 51 3.83 -10.05 -9.55
N HIS A 52 2.64 -9.71 -9.06
CA HIS A 52 1.57 -9.12 -9.88
C HIS A 52 1.77 -7.61 -10.10
N LEU A 53 2.40 -6.90 -9.16
CA LEU A 53 2.56 -5.45 -9.21
C LEU A 53 3.87 -5.02 -9.85
N ALA A 54 4.95 -5.81 -9.70
CA ALA A 54 6.27 -5.49 -10.23
C ALA A 54 6.26 -5.15 -11.74
N PRO A 55 5.50 -5.86 -12.61
CA PRO A 55 5.42 -5.51 -14.03
C PRO A 55 4.73 -4.17 -14.32
N LEU A 56 3.96 -3.62 -13.36
CA LEU A 56 3.20 -2.38 -13.51
C LEU A 56 3.99 -1.14 -13.04
N VAL A 57 5.14 -1.33 -12.40
CA VAL A 57 5.94 -0.26 -11.80
C VAL A 57 7.23 -0.10 -12.60
N GLU A 58 7.43 1.08 -13.19
CA GLU A 58 8.68 1.40 -13.87
C GLU A 58 9.85 1.48 -12.88
N ASN A 59 11.03 1.02 -13.31
CA ASN A 59 12.27 1.06 -12.54
C ASN A 59 12.21 0.33 -11.18
N TRP A 60 11.35 -0.69 -11.05
CA TRP A 60 11.35 -1.55 -9.88
C TRP A 60 12.63 -2.39 -9.81
N SER A 61 13.23 -2.43 -8.63
CA SER A 61 14.28 -3.39 -8.28
C SER A 61 14.03 -3.89 -6.87
N ARG A 62 14.33 -5.18 -6.66
CA ARG A 62 14.31 -5.73 -5.30
C ARG A 62 15.47 -5.11 -4.52
N MET A 63 15.16 -4.52 -3.38
CA MET A 63 16.19 -3.95 -2.51
C MET A 63 17.04 -5.09 -1.95
N ASP A 64 18.35 -5.02 -2.21
CA ASP A 64 19.30 -5.96 -1.61
C ASP A 64 19.53 -5.53 -0.16
N VAL A 65 19.07 -6.36 0.77
CA VAL A 65 19.24 -6.12 2.19
C VAL A 65 20.33 -7.07 2.67
N HIS A 66 21.51 -6.52 2.92
CA HIS A 66 22.59 -7.29 3.55
C HIS A 66 22.11 -7.76 4.93
N GLU A 67 21.84 -9.05 5.09
CA GLU A 67 21.43 -9.63 6.38
C GLU A 67 22.56 -9.42 7.38
N SER A 68 22.42 -8.41 8.26
CA SER A 68 23.33 -8.17 9.37
C SER A 68 23.12 -9.17 10.52
N VAL A 69 22.03 -9.92 10.48
CA VAL A 69 21.67 -10.94 11.48
C VAL A 69 21.28 -12.22 10.72
N PRO A 70 22.03 -13.33 10.86
CA PRO A 70 21.67 -14.60 10.26
C PRO A 70 20.28 -15.05 10.75
N ARG A 71 19.44 -15.51 9.83
CA ARG A 71 18.20 -16.21 10.19
C ARG A 71 18.56 -17.41 11.06
N LYS A 72 18.00 -17.46 12.28
CA LYS A 72 18.03 -18.67 13.10
C LYS A 72 17.01 -19.64 12.52
N ASP A 73 17.48 -20.53 11.66
CA ASP A 73 16.67 -21.65 11.18
C ASP A 73 16.21 -22.48 12.39
N GLY A 74 14.89 -22.58 12.61
CA GLY A 74 14.33 -23.59 13.51
C GLY A 74 13.66 -23.13 14.82
N THR A 75 13.34 -21.86 15.04
CA THR A 75 12.54 -21.46 16.22
C THR A 75 11.39 -20.52 15.88
N GLY A 76 10.34 -21.09 15.27
CA GLY A 76 9.03 -20.46 15.18
C GLY A 76 7.96 -21.54 15.20
N LYS A 77 7.36 -21.79 16.37
CA LYS A 77 6.13 -22.57 16.44
C LYS A 77 5.09 -21.90 15.54
N MET A 78 4.50 -22.69 14.65
CA MET A 78 3.26 -22.33 13.99
C MET A 78 2.20 -22.16 15.08
N PHE A 79 1.60 -20.97 15.14
CA PHE A 79 0.27 -20.77 15.71
C PHE A 79 -0.69 -20.58 14.55
#